data_AF-A0A2K5D425-F1
#
_entry.id   AF-A0A2K5D425-F1
#
_cell.length_a   1.000
_cell.length_b   1.000
_cell.length_c   1.000
_cell.angle_alpha   90.00
_cell.angle_beta   90.00
_cell.angle_gamma   90.00
#
_symmetry.space_group_name_H-M   'P 1'
#
loop_
_entity.id
_entity.type
_entity.pdbx_description
1 polymer ?
#
loop_
_entity_poly.entity_id
_entity_poly.type
_entity_poly.pdbx_seq_one_letter_code
_entity_poly.pdbx_strand_id
1 'polypeptide(L)'
;MGGAVSAGEDNDELIDNLKEAQYIRTELVEQAFRAIDRADYYLEEFKENAYKDLAWKHGNIHLSAPCIYSEVMEALDLQPGLSFLNLGSGTGYLSSMVGLILGPFGVNHGVELHSDVIEYAKQKLDFFIRTSDSFDKFDFCEPSFVIGNCLEISPDCSQYDRVYCGAGVQKEHEAYMKNLLKVGGILVMPLEEKLTKITRTGPSAWETKKILAVSFAPLIQPCNSESGKPRLVQLPPVAVRSLQDLARIAIRGTIKKIIHQETVSRNGSGLKNTPRFKRRRVRRRRMETIVFLDKEVFASRISNPSDDNSCEDLEEERREEEEKTLPEAKPEPPVNFLRQKVLSLPLPDPLKYYLLYYREK
;
A
#
# COMPACT_ATOMS: atom_id res chain seq x y z
N MET A 1 10.67 10.84 6.61
CA MET A 1 11.37 9.63 6.11
C MET A 1 11.10 9.42 4.64
N GLY A 2 11.98 8.68 3.96
CA GLY A 2 11.90 8.40 2.52
C GLY A 2 13.17 8.82 1.79
N GLY A 3 13.13 8.75 0.46
CA GLY A 3 14.20 9.17 -0.46
C GLY A 3 15.17 8.06 -0.81
N ALA A 4 14.79 6.80 -0.59
CA ALA A 4 15.64 5.65 -0.88
C ALA A 4 15.61 5.26 -2.36
N VAL A 5 14.52 5.60 -3.07
CA VAL A 5 14.33 5.31 -4.50
C VAL A 5 13.88 6.54 -5.27
N SER A 6 14.05 6.51 -6.60
CA SER A 6 13.55 7.53 -7.50
C SER A 6 12.01 7.57 -7.54
N ALA A 7 11.46 8.75 -7.80
CA ALA A 7 10.03 8.90 -8.07
C ALA A 7 9.62 8.12 -9.33
N GLY A 8 8.41 7.57 -9.32
CA GLY A 8 7.77 7.02 -10.52
C GLY A 8 6.83 8.04 -11.18
N GLU A 9 6.54 7.85 -12.46
CA GLU A 9 5.47 8.54 -13.19
C GLU A 9 4.08 8.09 -12.73
N ASP A 10 3.97 6.82 -12.32
CA ASP A 10 2.76 6.19 -11.80
C ASP A 10 3.05 5.23 -10.63
N ASN A 11 2.00 4.61 -10.08
CA ASN A 11 2.14 3.65 -8.99
C ASN A 11 3.00 2.44 -9.40
N ASP A 12 2.84 1.93 -10.62
CA ASP A 12 3.54 0.73 -11.07
C ASP A 12 5.04 0.95 -11.21
N GLU A 13 5.47 2.12 -11.72
CA GLU A 13 6.88 2.50 -11.80
C GLU A 13 7.48 2.75 -10.40
N LEU A 14 6.72 3.35 -9.48
CA LEU A 14 7.15 3.44 -8.08
C LEU A 14 7.41 2.04 -7.49
N ILE A 15 6.53 1.07 -7.75
CA ILE A 15 6.70 -0.31 -7.26
C ILE A 15 7.91 -0.97 -7.92
N ASP A 16 8.13 -0.76 -9.22
CA ASP A 16 9.31 -1.26 -9.93
C ASP A 16 10.61 -0.72 -9.30
N ASN A 17 10.66 0.58 -9.00
CA ASN A 17 11.82 1.19 -8.34
C ASN A 17 12.08 0.59 -6.94
N LEU A 18 11.02 0.35 -6.15
CA LEU A 18 11.13 -0.29 -4.83
C LEU A 18 11.61 -1.74 -4.91
N LYS A 19 11.21 -2.47 -5.96
CA LYS A 19 11.71 -3.83 -6.23
C LYS A 19 13.16 -3.85 -6.69
N GLU A 20 13.54 -2.96 -7.62
CA GLU A 20 14.92 -2.81 -8.08
C GLU A 20 15.85 -2.53 -6.88
N ALA A 21 15.40 -1.71 -5.93
CA ALA A 21 16.12 -1.38 -4.70
C ALA A 21 15.98 -2.41 -3.55
N GLN A 22 15.33 -3.56 -3.78
CA GLN A 22 15.17 -4.66 -2.82
C GLN A 22 14.35 -4.35 -1.54
N TYR A 23 13.52 -3.30 -1.59
CA TYR A 23 12.54 -2.99 -0.53
C TYR A 23 11.31 -3.90 -0.61
N ILE A 24 10.85 -4.21 -1.82
CA ILE A 24 9.80 -5.22 -2.07
C ILE A 24 10.48 -6.47 -2.62
N ARG A 25 10.25 -7.61 -1.97
CA ARG A 25 10.98 -8.86 -2.21
C ARG A 25 10.05 -10.02 -2.48
N THR A 26 8.85 -10.00 -1.91
CA THR A 26 7.86 -11.05 -2.04
C THR A 26 6.75 -10.68 -3.01
N GLU A 27 6.27 -11.68 -3.75
CA GLU A 27 5.19 -11.53 -4.73
C GLU A 27 3.88 -11.03 -4.08
N LEU A 28 3.55 -11.51 -2.87
CA LEU A 28 2.35 -11.07 -2.15
C LEU A 28 2.39 -9.57 -1.81
N VAL A 29 3.54 -9.06 -1.39
CA VAL A 29 3.72 -7.64 -1.07
C VAL A 29 3.67 -6.81 -2.36
N GLU A 30 4.36 -7.22 -3.41
CA GLU A 30 4.28 -6.54 -4.71
C GLU A 30 2.83 -6.44 -5.21
N GLN A 31 2.11 -7.56 -5.24
CA GLN A 31 0.74 -7.59 -5.73
C GLN A 31 -0.17 -6.65 -4.93
N ALA A 32 -0.02 -6.61 -3.60
CA ALA A 32 -0.78 -5.69 -2.76
C ALA A 32 -0.48 -4.21 -3.06
N PHE A 33 0.80 -3.86 -3.23
CA PHE A 33 1.23 -2.50 -3.56
C PHE A 33 0.75 -2.04 -4.94
N ARG A 34 0.71 -2.94 -5.94
CA ARG A 34 0.17 -2.62 -7.26
C ARG A 34 -1.35 -2.52 -7.27
N ALA A 35 -2.01 -3.31 -6.43
CA ALA A 35 -3.47 -3.39 -6.38
C ALA A 35 -4.12 -2.14 -5.79
N ILE A 36 -3.40 -1.43 -4.91
CA ILE A 36 -3.89 -0.22 -4.24
C ILE A 36 -3.03 0.96 -4.65
N ASP A 37 -3.60 1.82 -5.47
CA ASP A 37 -2.92 3.03 -5.90
C ASP A 37 -2.71 3.97 -4.71
N ARG A 38 -1.46 4.35 -4.47
CA ARG A 38 -1.10 5.28 -3.41
C ARG A 38 -1.74 6.66 -3.57
N ALA A 39 -1.93 7.14 -4.80
CA ALA A 39 -2.53 8.46 -5.07
C ALA A 39 -4.00 8.53 -4.65
N ASP A 40 -4.72 7.41 -4.64
CA ASP A 40 -6.10 7.36 -4.17
C ASP A 40 -6.23 7.70 -2.69
N TYR A 41 -5.15 7.56 -1.91
CA TYR A 41 -5.11 7.86 -0.47
C TYR A 41 -4.59 9.27 -0.15
N TYR A 42 -4.20 10.04 -1.17
CA TYR A 42 -3.87 11.46 -1.04
C TYR A 42 -5.14 12.32 -1.13
N LEU A 43 -5.02 13.55 -0.62
CA LEU A 43 -5.94 14.63 -0.98
C LEU A 43 -5.70 15.04 -2.43
N GLU A 44 -6.75 15.49 -3.10
CA GLU A 44 -6.73 15.72 -4.56
C GLU A 44 -5.62 16.70 -4.97
N GLU A 45 -5.44 17.78 -4.20
CA GLU A 45 -4.45 18.81 -4.49
C GLU A 45 -2.98 18.34 -4.32
N PHE A 46 -2.73 17.17 -3.72
CA PHE A 46 -1.37 16.70 -3.42
C PHE A 46 -0.99 15.41 -4.17
N LYS A 47 -1.85 14.91 -5.07
CA LYS A 47 -1.63 13.64 -5.80
C LYS A 47 -0.34 13.59 -6.61
N GLU A 48 0.13 14.74 -7.11
CA GLU A 48 1.41 14.87 -7.82
C GLU A 48 2.63 14.39 -7.00
N ASN A 49 2.50 14.29 -5.68
CA ASN A 49 3.55 13.82 -4.77
C ASN A 49 3.37 12.35 -4.37
N ALA A 50 2.32 11.68 -4.84
CA ALA A 50 1.97 10.33 -4.39
C ALA A 50 3.02 9.28 -4.75
N TYR A 51 3.64 9.40 -5.94
CA TYR A 51 4.60 8.42 -6.47
C TYR A 51 6.06 8.74 -6.15
N LYS A 52 6.27 9.68 -5.23
CA LYS A 52 7.60 9.97 -4.66
C LYS A 52 7.79 9.08 -3.45
N ASP A 53 9.00 8.57 -3.24
CA ASP A 53 9.34 7.83 -2.03
C ASP A 53 9.48 8.78 -0.83
N LEU A 54 8.40 9.46 -0.45
CA LEU A 54 8.40 10.45 0.63
C LEU A 54 7.17 10.25 1.50
N ALA A 55 7.36 10.47 2.80
CA ALA A 55 6.25 10.61 3.70
C ALA A 55 5.48 11.91 3.38
N TRP A 56 4.17 11.88 3.54
CA TRP A 56 3.30 13.03 3.34
C TRP A 56 2.45 13.26 4.58
N LYS A 57 2.28 14.52 4.96
CA LYS A 57 1.48 14.95 6.10
C LYS A 57 0.68 16.19 5.75
N HIS A 58 -0.61 16.20 6.11
CA HIS A 58 -1.46 17.38 6.04
C HIS A 58 -2.44 17.35 7.23
N GLY A 59 -2.30 18.31 8.15
CA GLY A 59 -3.04 18.27 9.42
C GLY A 59 -2.73 16.99 10.22
N ASN A 60 -3.77 16.25 10.59
CA ASN A 60 -3.66 14.94 11.26
C ASN A 60 -3.42 13.78 10.28
N ILE A 61 -3.68 13.97 8.99
CA ILE A 61 -3.50 12.94 7.97
C ILE A 61 -2.01 12.74 7.71
N HIS A 62 -1.57 11.48 7.74
CA HIS A 62 -0.19 11.09 7.50
C HIS A 62 -0.10 9.79 6.69
N LEU A 63 0.74 9.78 5.66
CA LEU A 63 1.19 8.59 4.94
C LEU A 63 2.70 8.46 5.09
N SER A 64 3.15 7.32 5.62
CA SER A 64 4.57 6.98 5.59
C SER A 64 5.09 6.80 4.17
N ALA A 65 6.41 6.94 4.00
CA ALA A 65 7.07 6.72 2.73
C ALA A 65 6.85 5.27 2.22
N PRO A 66 6.70 5.05 0.92
CA PRO A 66 6.58 3.73 0.31
C PRO A 66 7.62 2.72 0.79
N CYS A 67 8.91 3.08 0.81
CA CYS A 67 9.98 2.16 1.25
C CYS A 67 9.78 1.67 2.70
N ILE A 68 9.23 2.51 3.58
CA ILE A 68 8.94 2.15 4.97
C ILE A 68 7.78 1.16 5.04
N TYR A 69 6.71 1.39 4.28
CA TYR A 69 5.61 0.43 4.22
C TYR A 69 6.06 -0.90 3.61
N SER A 70 6.94 -0.90 2.62
CA SER A 70 7.50 -2.13 2.04
C SER A 70 8.25 -2.93 3.11
N GLU A 71 9.15 -2.30 3.86
CA GLU A 71 9.89 -2.96 4.95
C GLU A 71 8.98 -3.47 6.07
N VAL A 72 7.94 -2.70 6.42
CA VAL A 72 6.95 -3.13 7.41
C VAL A 72 6.21 -4.38 6.92
N MET A 73 5.71 -4.38 5.68
CA MET A 73 4.96 -5.52 5.13
C MET A 73 5.84 -6.77 4.98
N GLU A 74 7.07 -6.61 4.52
CA GLU A 74 8.07 -7.68 4.44
C GLU A 74 8.44 -8.22 5.83
N ALA A 75 8.61 -7.35 6.82
CA ALA A 75 8.96 -7.76 8.18
C ALA A 75 7.81 -8.46 8.90
N LEU A 76 6.57 -8.03 8.65
CA LEU A 76 5.37 -8.63 9.21
C LEU A 76 5.16 -10.06 8.71
N ASP A 77 5.65 -10.46 7.54
CA ASP A 77 5.43 -11.81 7.00
C ASP A 77 3.94 -12.21 7.06
N LEU A 78 3.13 -11.43 6.35
CA LEU A 78 1.68 -11.55 6.31
C LEU A 78 1.27 -12.76 5.48
N GLN A 79 0.25 -13.49 5.94
CA GLN A 79 -0.29 -14.67 5.28
C GLN A 79 -1.83 -14.66 5.33
N PRO A 80 -2.50 -15.34 4.40
CA PRO A 80 -3.96 -15.47 4.43
C PRO A 80 -4.47 -16.04 5.76
N GLY A 81 -5.55 -15.49 6.29
CA GLY A 81 -6.21 -15.96 7.51
C GLY A 81 -5.62 -15.45 8.83
N LEU A 82 -4.49 -14.72 8.82
CA LEU A 82 -3.92 -14.16 10.04
C LEU A 82 -4.76 -13.01 10.60
N SER A 83 -4.62 -12.74 11.90
CA SER A 83 -5.12 -11.52 12.52
C SER A 83 -4.05 -10.42 12.60
N PHE A 84 -4.44 -9.22 12.17
CA PHE A 84 -3.60 -8.03 12.10
C PHE A 84 -4.21 -6.86 12.88
N LEU A 85 -3.36 -6.17 13.64
CA LEU A 85 -3.68 -4.93 14.34
C LEU A 85 -2.74 -3.81 13.91
N ASN A 86 -3.31 -2.70 13.42
CA ASN A 86 -2.61 -1.50 13.01
C ASN A 86 -2.85 -0.37 14.02
N LEU A 87 -1.83 0.00 14.78
CA LEU A 87 -1.87 1.08 15.76
C LEU A 87 -1.37 2.38 15.12
N GLY A 88 -2.23 3.39 15.05
CA GLY A 88 -2.02 4.57 14.20
C GLY A 88 -2.33 4.23 12.74
N SER A 89 -3.55 3.75 12.48
CA SER A 89 -3.93 3.26 11.14
C SER A 89 -3.93 4.33 10.06
N GLY A 90 -3.90 5.62 10.44
CA GLY A 90 -3.80 6.74 9.52
C GLY A 90 -4.91 6.70 8.47
N THR A 91 -4.56 6.92 7.21
CA THR A 91 -5.50 6.92 6.08
C THR A 91 -6.06 5.56 5.70
N GLY A 92 -5.67 4.49 6.41
CA GLY A 92 -6.07 3.13 6.08
C GLY A 92 -5.31 2.51 4.91
N TYR A 93 -4.39 3.23 4.25
CA TYR A 93 -3.63 2.73 3.09
C TYR A 93 -2.93 1.39 3.37
N LEU A 94 -2.15 1.31 4.45
CA LEU A 94 -1.50 0.06 4.86
C LEU A 94 -2.52 -1.02 5.20
N SER A 95 -3.55 -0.68 5.97
CA SER A 95 -4.61 -1.63 6.36
C SER A 95 -5.34 -2.20 5.15
N SER A 96 -5.58 -1.41 4.10
CA SER A 96 -6.17 -1.91 2.86
C SER A 96 -5.22 -2.87 2.13
N MET A 97 -3.93 -2.54 2.03
CA MET A 97 -2.96 -3.45 1.37
C MET A 97 -2.83 -4.78 2.13
N VAL A 98 -2.76 -4.70 3.47
CA VAL A 98 -2.77 -5.88 4.33
C VAL A 98 -4.05 -6.69 4.14
N GLY A 99 -5.19 -6.02 3.97
CA GLY A 99 -6.48 -6.67 3.72
C GLY A 99 -6.49 -7.57 2.48
N LEU A 100 -5.75 -7.21 1.42
CA LEU A 100 -5.62 -8.03 0.22
C LEU A 100 -4.79 -9.30 0.45
N ILE A 101 -3.82 -9.26 1.36
CA ILE A 101 -2.96 -10.42 1.69
C ILE A 101 -3.68 -11.37 2.65
N LEU A 102 -4.35 -10.83 3.67
CA LEU A 102 -5.06 -11.63 4.68
C LEU A 102 -6.24 -12.40 4.08
N GLY A 103 -6.89 -11.84 3.05
CA GLY A 103 -8.04 -12.45 2.42
C GLY A 103 -9.25 -12.56 3.35
N PRO A 104 -10.32 -13.25 2.93
CA PRO A 104 -11.62 -13.10 3.56
C PRO A 104 -11.68 -13.73 4.97
N PHE A 105 -10.76 -14.62 5.30
CA PHE A 105 -10.73 -15.32 6.59
C PHE A 105 -9.78 -14.69 7.62
N GLY A 106 -9.09 -13.60 7.26
CA GLY A 106 -8.27 -12.86 8.22
C GLY A 106 -9.08 -11.90 9.10
N VAL A 107 -8.38 -11.28 10.04
CA VAL A 107 -8.90 -10.18 10.88
C VAL A 107 -8.01 -8.96 10.67
N ASN A 108 -8.60 -7.79 10.47
CA ASN A 108 -7.86 -6.57 10.16
C ASN A 108 -8.45 -5.40 10.95
N HIS A 109 -7.80 -5.04 12.05
CA HIS A 109 -8.25 -3.96 12.92
C HIS A 109 -7.28 -2.78 12.86
N GLY A 110 -7.83 -1.58 12.84
CA GLY A 110 -7.06 -0.33 12.92
C GLY A 110 -7.52 0.52 14.09
N VAL A 111 -6.57 1.06 14.84
CA VAL A 111 -6.82 2.05 15.89
C VAL A 111 -6.17 3.36 15.49
N GLU A 112 -6.92 4.44 15.57
CA GLU A 112 -6.43 5.79 15.26
C GLU A 112 -6.98 6.78 16.28
N LEU A 113 -6.15 7.73 16.69
CA LEU A 113 -6.49 8.70 17.72
C LEU A 113 -7.50 9.74 17.21
N HIS A 114 -7.33 10.16 15.96
CA HIS A 114 -8.03 11.30 15.39
C HIS A 114 -9.29 10.86 14.62
N SER A 115 -10.45 11.41 14.99
CA SER A 115 -11.74 11.03 14.40
C SER A 115 -11.87 11.43 12.93
N ASP A 116 -11.33 12.60 12.56
CA ASP A 116 -11.24 13.09 11.18
C ASP A 116 -10.40 12.16 10.30
N VAL A 117 -9.34 11.59 10.84
CA VAL A 117 -8.50 10.62 10.12
C VAL A 117 -9.23 9.29 9.90
N ILE A 118 -10.03 8.84 10.87
CA ILE A 118 -10.88 7.66 10.70
C ILE A 118 -11.97 7.85 9.65
N GLU A 119 -12.61 9.01 9.64
CA GLU A 119 -13.59 9.34 8.61
C GLU A 119 -12.94 9.30 7.23
N TYR A 120 -11.76 9.93 7.09
CA TYR A 120 -10.99 9.89 5.85
C TYR A 120 -10.62 8.45 5.44
N ALA A 121 -10.15 7.62 6.37
CA ALA A 121 -9.79 6.23 6.09
C ALA A 121 -11.00 5.41 5.59
N LYS A 122 -12.18 5.60 6.20
CA LYS A 122 -13.42 4.95 5.77
C LYS A 122 -13.85 5.41 4.38
N GLN A 123 -13.72 6.71 4.08
CA GLN A 123 -14.01 7.24 2.74
C GLN A 123 -13.09 6.63 1.68
N LYS A 124 -11.78 6.53 1.95
CA LYS A 124 -10.82 5.91 1.02
C LYS A 124 -11.06 4.41 0.84
N LEU A 125 -11.44 3.71 1.90
CA LEU A 125 -11.82 2.30 1.83
C LEU A 125 -13.09 2.09 0.99
N ASP A 126 -14.15 2.86 1.23
CA ASP A 126 -15.40 2.79 0.45
C ASP A 126 -15.14 3.12 -1.02
N PHE A 127 -14.31 4.14 -1.28
CA PHE A 127 -13.86 4.46 -2.64
C PHE A 127 -13.18 3.24 -3.28
N PHE A 128 -12.18 2.64 -2.64
CA PHE A 128 -11.49 1.45 -3.17
C PHE A 128 -12.47 0.30 -3.49
N ILE A 129 -13.37 -0.04 -2.56
CA ILE A 129 -14.34 -1.14 -2.73
C ILE A 129 -15.27 -0.86 -3.91
N ARG A 130 -15.73 0.39 -4.08
CA ARG A 130 -16.67 0.74 -5.16
C ARG A 130 -15.98 0.89 -6.50
N THR A 131 -14.82 1.52 -6.54
CA THR A 131 -14.26 2.06 -7.78
C THR A 131 -13.12 1.24 -8.36
N SER A 132 -12.38 0.47 -7.55
CA SER A 132 -11.17 -0.23 -8.00
C SER A 132 -11.48 -1.56 -8.67
N ASP A 133 -10.91 -1.81 -9.85
CA ASP A 133 -10.99 -3.12 -10.51
C ASP A 133 -10.16 -4.18 -9.78
N SER A 134 -9.14 -3.77 -9.03
CA SER A 134 -8.33 -4.66 -8.21
C SER A 134 -9.18 -5.37 -7.16
N PHE A 135 -10.21 -4.72 -6.63
CA PHE A 135 -11.11 -5.34 -5.65
C PHE A 135 -11.72 -6.67 -6.13
N ASP A 136 -12.01 -6.80 -7.44
CA ASP A 136 -12.53 -8.05 -7.98
C ASP A 136 -11.47 -9.12 -8.23
N LYS A 137 -10.21 -8.72 -8.38
CA LYS A 137 -9.09 -9.64 -8.58
C LYS A 137 -8.70 -10.33 -7.26
N PHE A 138 -8.75 -9.60 -6.16
CA PHE A 138 -8.36 -10.11 -4.84
C PHE A 138 -9.54 -10.64 -4.04
N ASP A 139 -9.24 -11.46 -3.04
CA ASP A 139 -10.15 -11.63 -1.91
C ASP A 139 -9.69 -10.67 -0.81
N PHE A 140 -10.63 -10.14 -0.03
CA PHE A 140 -10.34 -8.96 0.80
C PHE A 140 -10.80 -9.13 2.25
N CYS A 141 -9.88 -8.87 3.18
CA CYS A 141 -10.18 -8.61 4.58
C CYS A 141 -10.41 -7.12 4.77
N GLU A 142 -11.68 -6.71 4.73
CA GLU A 142 -12.05 -5.32 4.98
C GLU A 142 -11.58 -4.86 6.37
N PRO A 143 -10.79 -3.77 6.46
CA PRO A 143 -10.33 -3.27 7.74
C PRO A 143 -11.46 -2.65 8.54
N SER A 144 -11.50 -2.96 9.84
CA SER A 144 -12.39 -2.31 10.80
C SER A 144 -11.62 -1.29 11.63
N PHE A 145 -12.03 -0.02 11.52
CA PHE A 145 -11.35 1.09 12.16
C PHE A 145 -12.07 1.60 13.41
N VAL A 146 -11.31 1.81 14.49
CA VAL A 146 -11.79 2.30 15.79
C VAL A 146 -11.05 3.57 16.18
N ILE A 147 -11.80 4.53 16.71
CA ILE A 147 -11.26 5.77 17.27
C ILE A 147 -10.79 5.52 18.70
N GLY A 148 -9.54 5.88 19.01
CA GLY A 148 -9.03 5.86 20.37
C GLY A 148 -7.51 5.85 20.48
N ASN A 149 -7.00 5.96 21.71
CA ASN A 149 -5.58 5.85 21.97
C ASN A 149 -5.16 4.36 22.00
N CYS A 150 -4.15 3.99 21.23
CA CYS A 150 -3.64 2.62 21.19
C CYS A 150 -3.05 2.13 22.53
N LEU A 151 -2.68 3.02 23.44
CA LEU A 151 -2.24 2.70 24.81
C LEU A 151 -3.39 2.41 25.78
N GLU A 152 -4.64 2.56 25.33
CA GLU A 152 -5.84 2.33 26.16
C GLU A 152 -6.73 1.21 25.58
N ILE A 153 -6.16 0.27 24.83
CA ILE A 153 -6.91 -0.88 24.31
C ILE A 153 -7.34 -1.76 25.49
N SER A 154 -8.61 -2.18 25.47
CA SER A 154 -9.17 -3.04 26.51
C SER A 154 -8.34 -4.32 26.68
N PRO A 155 -8.01 -4.73 27.92
CA PRO A 155 -7.26 -5.96 28.17
C PRO A 155 -8.02 -7.23 27.76
N ASP A 156 -9.34 -7.14 27.58
CA ASP A 156 -10.19 -8.24 27.13
C ASP A 156 -10.10 -8.47 25.61
N CYS A 157 -9.32 -7.64 24.89
CA CYS A 157 -9.15 -7.81 23.46
C CYS A 157 -8.37 -9.09 23.11
N SER A 158 -8.71 -9.69 21.98
CA SER A 158 -7.95 -10.81 21.43
C SER A 158 -6.53 -10.39 21.07
N GLN A 159 -5.57 -11.28 21.31
CA GLN A 159 -4.21 -11.13 20.79
C GLN A 159 -4.17 -11.31 19.26
N TYR A 160 -3.13 -10.78 18.62
CA TYR A 160 -2.97 -10.78 17.16
C TYR A 160 -1.78 -11.60 16.70
N ASP A 161 -1.88 -12.17 15.49
CA ASP A 161 -0.74 -12.81 14.84
C ASP A 161 0.28 -11.77 14.38
N ARG A 162 -0.19 -10.58 14.00
CA ARG A 162 0.61 -9.50 13.43
C ARG A 162 0.20 -8.15 14.03
N VAL A 163 1.15 -7.36 14.49
CA VAL A 163 0.90 -6.02 15.03
C VAL A 163 1.87 -5.04 14.40
N TYR A 164 1.36 -3.91 13.93
CA TYR A 164 2.17 -2.77 13.48
C TYR A 164 1.83 -1.54 14.31
N CYS A 165 2.84 -0.77 14.72
CA CYS A 165 2.65 0.55 15.28
C CYS A 165 3.28 1.61 14.36
N GLY A 166 2.43 2.49 13.81
CA GLY A 166 2.79 3.58 12.90
C GLY A 166 3.32 4.84 13.58
N ALA A 167 3.72 4.76 14.86
CA ALA A 167 4.26 5.86 15.64
C ALA A 167 5.44 5.39 16.51
N GLY A 168 6.30 6.31 16.90
CA GLY A 168 7.49 6.04 17.72
C GLY A 168 7.11 5.62 19.12
N VAL A 169 7.45 4.37 19.48
CA VAL A 169 7.13 3.78 20.79
C VAL A 169 8.28 4.03 21.75
N GLN A 170 7.98 4.60 22.92
CA GLN A 170 8.95 4.74 24.01
C GLN A 170 9.17 3.40 24.71
N LYS A 171 10.37 3.21 25.30
CA LYS A 171 10.79 1.93 25.88
C LYS A 171 9.86 1.44 26.99
N GLU A 172 9.27 2.36 27.72
CA GLU A 172 8.35 2.08 28.83
C GLU A 172 7.07 1.39 28.34
N HIS A 173 6.68 1.58 27.08
CA HIS A 173 5.49 0.98 26.47
C HIS A 173 5.77 -0.30 25.67
N GLU A 174 7.04 -0.74 25.59
CA GLU A 174 7.41 -1.95 24.83
C GLU A 174 6.67 -3.20 25.34
N ALA A 175 6.58 -3.36 26.66
CA ALA A 175 5.89 -4.50 27.28
C ALA A 175 4.39 -4.50 26.97
N TYR A 176 3.76 -3.33 26.95
CA TYR A 176 2.35 -3.17 26.59
C TYR A 176 2.12 -3.62 25.15
N MET A 177 2.94 -3.17 24.20
CA MET A 177 2.81 -3.55 22.78
C MET A 177 3.02 -5.05 22.57
N LYS A 178 4.00 -5.64 23.28
CA LYS A 178 4.25 -7.09 23.26
C LYS A 178 3.02 -7.91 23.70
N ASN A 179 2.27 -7.45 24.70
CA ASN A 179 1.11 -8.19 25.22
C ASN A 179 -0.05 -8.33 24.23
N LEU A 180 -0.10 -7.49 23.19
CA LEU A 180 -1.07 -7.58 22.09
C LEU A 180 -0.81 -8.76 21.15
N LEU A 181 0.33 -9.43 21.27
CA LEU A 181 0.82 -10.42 20.30
C LEU A 181 0.58 -11.85 20.77
N LYS A 182 0.08 -12.73 19.90
CA LYS A 182 0.00 -14.18 20.16
C LYS A 182 1.41 -14.79 20.21
N VAL A 183 1.53 -15.97 20.82
CA VAL A 183 2.76 -16.79 20.65
C VAL A 183 2.89 -17.16 19.17
N GLY A 184 4.08 -17.00 18.61
CA GLY A 184 4.36 -17.10 17.17
C GLY A 184 4.09 -15.82 16.38
N GLY A 185 3.53 -14.78 17.01
CA GLY A 185 3.20 -13.53 16.35
C GLY A 185 4.42 -12.62 16.12
N ILE A 186 4.23 -11.65 15.23
CA ILE A 186 5.24 -10.64 14.88
C ILE A 186 4.71 -9.22 15.14
N LEU A 187 5.48 -8.44 15.89
CA LEU A 187 5.28 -7.01 16.14
C LEU A 187 6.34 -6.22 15.37
N VAL A 188 5.92 -5.23 14.58
CA VAL A 188 6.81 -4.27 13.92
C VAL A 188 6.49 -2.88 14.43
N MET A 189 7.48 -2.20 15.00
CA MET A 189 7.30 -0.83 15.48
C MET A 189 8.62 -0.05 15.49
N PRO A 190 8.58 1.28 15.38
CA PRO A 190 9.73 2.14 15.67
C PRO A 190 9.99 2.16 17.18
N LEU A 191 11.20 1.75 17.58
CA LEU A 191 11.67 1.75 18.98
C LEU A 191 13.08 2.33 19.00
N GLU A 192 13.34 3.34 19.85
CA GLU A 192 14.65 4.01 19.94
C GLU A 192 15.17 4.46 18.55
N GLU A 193 14.31 5.11 17.75
CA GLU A 193 14.60 5.59 16.37
C GLU A 193 14.99 4.49 15.36
N LYS A 194 14.65 3.23 15.66
CA LYS A 194 14.90 2.10 14.75
C LYS A 194 13.63 1.30 14.54
N LEU A 195 13.30 1.03 13.28
CA LEU A 195 12.23 0.11 12.93
C LEU A 195 12.67 -1.28 13.38
N THR A 196 11.89 -1.88 14.27
CA THR A 196 12.27 -3.10 14.98
C THR A 196 11.20 -4.15 14.78
N LYS A 197 11.62 -5.37 14.41
CA LYS A 197 10.80 -6.57 14.38
C LYS A 197 11.00 -7.33 15.70
N ILE A 198 9.90 -7.65 16.35
CA ILE A 198 9.86 -8.44 17.58
C ILE A 198 8.99 -9.67 17.32
N THR A 199 9.55 -10.86 17.47
CA THR A 199 8.84 -12.14 17.33
C THR A 199 8.61 -12.74 18.71
N ARG A 200 7.36 -13.12 19.04
CA ARG A 200 7.07 -13.86 20.28
C ARG A 200 7.33 -15.35 20.05
N THR A 201 8.46 -15.87 20.51
CA THR A 201 8.84 -17.27 20.28
C THR A 201 8.25 -18.24 21.32
N GLY A 202 7.77 -17.72 22.45
CA GLY A 202 7.11 -18.51 23.50
C GLY A 202 6.29 -17.65 24.46
N PRO A 203 5.72 -18.23 25.53
CA PRO A 203 4.89 -17.49 26.48
C PRO A 203 5.58 -16.26 27.08
N SER A 204 6.89 -16.36 27.36
CA SER A 204 7.73 -15.28 27.89
C SER A 204 9.04 -15.09 27.12
N ALA A 205 9.15 -15.65 25.91
CA ALA A 205 10.34 -15.62 25.09
C ALA A 205 10.14 -14.75 23.84
N TRP A 206 11.14 -13.93 23.53
CA TRP A 206 11.08 -12.91 22.48
C TRP A 206 12.39 -12.84 21.71
N GLU A 207 12.29 -12.66 20.40
CA GLU A 207 13.41 -12.36 19.52
C GLU A 207 13.24 -10.93 18.97
N THR A 208 14.30 -10.13 19.00
CA THR A 208 14.27 -8.73 18.55
C THR A 208 15.32 -8.50 17.47
N LYS A 209 14.89 -7.99 16.31
CA LYS A 209 15.74 -7.63 15.18
C LYS A 209 15.53 -6.18 14.78
N LYS A 210 16.59 -5.38 14.81
CA LYS A 210 16.59 -4.00 14.30
C LYS A 210 16.72 -4.03 12.78
N ILE A 211 15.83 -3.35 12.06
CA ILE A 211 15.77 -3.37 10.59
C ILE A 211 16.53 -2.17 10.02
N LEU A 212 16.04 -0.95 10.27
CA LEU A 212 16.62 0.28 9.72
C LEU A 212 16.34 1.49 10.63
N ALA A 213 17.14 2.55 10.49
CA ALA A 213 16.99 3.78 11.25
C ALA A 213 15.82 4.61 10.70
N VAL A 214 14.94 5.09 11.58
CA VAL A 214 13.68 5.73 11.21
C VAL A 214 13.36 6.93 12.09
N SER A 215 12.59 7.86 11.53
CA SER A 215 12.00 8.99 12.25
C SER A 215 10.48 8.93 12.15
N PHE A 216 9.82 8.76 13.29
CA PHE A 216 8.37 8.75 13.42
C PHE A 216 7.93 9.78 14.45
N ALA A 217 6.71 10.30 14.31
CA ALA A 217 6.09 11.06 15.38
C ALA A 217 5.94 10.17 16.62
N PRO A 218 6.21 10.68 17.84
CA PRO A 218 6.10 9.88 19.04
C PRO A 218 4.64 9.50 19.31
N LEU A 219 4.46 8.35 19.97
CA LEU A 219 3.17 7.92 20.45
C LEU A 219 2.61 8.93 21.46
N ILE A 220 1.37 9.36 21.24
CA ILE A 220 0.70 10.31 22.14
C ILE A 220 0.23 9.55 23.38
N GLN A 221 0.69 9.98 24.55
CA GLN A 221 0.25 9.41 25.81
C GLN A 221 -1.18 9.86 26.14
N PRO A 222 -1.99 9.01 26.78
CA PRO A 222 -3.31 9.41 27.26
C PRO A 222 -3.20 10.58 28.24
N CYS A 223 -3.95 11.66 27.99
CA CYS A 223 -4.11 12.72 28.98
C CYS A 223 -5.15 12.28 30.01
N ASN A 224 -4.75 12.17 31.28
CA ASN A 224 -5.65 11.96 32.40
C ASN A 224 -6.56 13.20 32.55
N SER A 225 -7.71 13.24 31.88
CA SER A 225 -8.72 14.27 32.17
C SER A 225 -9.43 13.95 33.49
N GLU A 226 -9.86 14.98 34.21
CA GLU A 226 -10.33 14.98 35.61
C GLU A 226 -11.54 14.08 35.94
N SER A 227 -12.01 13.24 35.02
CA SER A 227 -13.13 12.30 35.20
C SER A 227 -12.74 10.89 35.65
N GLY A 228 -11.44 10.60 35.81
CA GLY A 228 -10.94 9.46 36.61
C GLY A 228 -11.21 8.05 36.07
N LYS A 229 -11.76 7.88 34.86
CA LYS A 229 -11.85 6.56 34.21
C LYS A 229 -11.21 6.60 32.82
N PRO A 230 -10.19 5.75 32.54
CA PRO A 230 -9.65 5.62 31.20
C PRO A 230 -10.76 5.12 30.27
N ARG A 231 -10.95 5.80 29.13
CA ARG A 231 -11.93 5.38 28.12
C ARG A 231 -11.31 4.25 27.31
N LEU A 232 -11.45 3.03 27.83
CA LEU A 232 -10.90 1.85 27.18
C LEU A 232 -11.43 1.72 25.74
N VAL A 233 -10.50 1.52 24.80
CA VAL A 233 -10.79 1.29 23.39
C VAL A 233 -11.20 -0.17 23.23
N GLN A 234 -12.47 -0.36 22.85
CA GLN A 234 -13.02 -1.68 22.54
C GLN A 234 -12.80 -1.98 21.07
N LEU A 235 -12.09 -3.08 20.79
CA LEU A 235 -11.90 -3.54 19.42
C LEU A 235 -13.13 -4.33 18.94
N PRO A 236 -13.40 -4.35 17.63
CA PRO A 236 -14.53 -5.08 17.09
C PRO A 236 -14.40 -6.57 17.42
N PRO A 237 -15.51 -7.26 17.75
CA PRO A 237 -15.47 -8.69 18.01
C PRO A 237 -15.10 -9.45 16.73
N VAL A 238 -14.30 -10.50 16.88
CA VAL A 238 -14.00 -11.43 15.78
C VAL A 238 -15.24 -12.29 15.54
N ALA A 239 -16.06 -11.89 14.57
CA ALA A 239 -17.29 -12.60 14.21
C ALA A 239 -17.06 -13.56 13.05
N VAL A 240 -17.76 -14.70 13.09
CA VAL A 240 -17.84 -15.62 11.95
C VAL A 240 -18.69 -14.96 10.87
N ARG A 241 -18.25 -15.05 9.62
CA ARG A 241 -19.02 -14.54 8.46
C ARG A 241 -20.35 -15.27 8.31
N SER A 242 -21.34 -14.57 7.76
CA SER A 242 -22.63 -15.17 7.45
C SER A 242 -22.49 -16.27 6.38
N LEU A 243 -23.39 -17.25 6.40
CA LEU A 243 -23.44 -18.28 5.34
C LEU A 243 -23.60 -17.64 3.95
N GLN A 244 -24.34 -16.54 3.86
CA GLN A 244 -24.52 -15.79 2.63
C GLN A 244 -23.18 -15.25 2.10
N ASP A 245 -22.37 -14.62 2.97
CA ASP A 245 -21.07 -14.08 2.59
C ASP A 245 -20.07 -15.18 2.22
N LEU A 246 -20.08 -16.30 2.96
CA LEU A 246 -19.29 -17.47 2.65
C LEU A 246 -19.66 -18.05 1.28
N ALA A 247 -20.95 -18.12 0.97
CA ALA A 247 -21.42 -18.53 -0.35
C ALA A 247 -20.96 -17.57 -1.44
N ARG A 248 -21.00 -16.24 -1.21
CA ARG A 248 -20.46 -15.23 -2.14
C ARG A 248 -18.98 -15.51 -2.46
N ILE A 249 -18.18 -15.71 -1.41
CA ILE A 249 -16.73 -15.97 -1.53
C ILE A 249 -16.50 -17.27 -2.31
N ALA A 250 -17.21 -18.34 -1.97
CA ALA A 250 -17.07 -19.64 -2.63
C ALA A 250 -17.45 -19.59 -4.13
N ILE A 251 -18.56 -18.91 -4.45
CA ILE A 251 -19.02 -18.74 -5.85
C ILE A 251 -18.00 -17.91 -6.63
N ARG A 252 -17.59 -16.74 -6.11
CA ARG A 252 -16.59 -15.89 -6.77
C ARG A 252 -15.26 -16.63 -6.96
N GLY A 253 -14.80 -17.36 -5.94
CA GLY A 253 -13.60 -18.19 -6.02
C GLY A 253 -13.68 -19.27 -7.11
N THR A 254 -14.86 -19.88 -7.28
CA THR A 254 -15.10 -20.86 -8.34
C THR A 254 -15.04 -20.22 -9.72
N ILE A 255 -15.66 -19.04 -9.88
CA ILE A 255 -15.62 -18.28 -11.14
C ILE A 255 -14.19 -17.86 -11.48
N LYS A 256 -13.43 -17.35 -10.51
CA LYS A 256 -12.00 -16.99 -10.69
C LYS A 256 -11.16 -18.19 -11.16
N LYS A 257 -11.38 -19.38 -10.58
CA LYS A 257 -10.69 -20.62 -11.01
C LYS A 257 -10.99 -20.98 -12.46
N ILE A 258 -12.26 -20.87 -12.88
CA ILE A 258 -12.67 -21.13 -14.26
C ILE A 258 -12.00 -20.13 -15.22
N ILE A 259 -12.01 -18.84 -14.90
CA ILE A 259 -11.37 -17.79 -15.71
C ILE A 259 -9.87 -18.07 -15.86
N HIS A 260 -9.20 -18.46 -14.77
CA HIS A 260 -7.78 -18.80 -14.79
C HIS A 260 -7.51 -20.02 -15.69
N GLN A 261 -8.30 -21.08 -15.58
CA GLN A 261 -8.20 -22.26 -16.45
C GLN A 261 -8.40 -21.91 -17.92
N GLU A 262 -9.42 -21.12 -18.25
CA GLU A 262 -9.69 -20.68 -19.63
C GLU A 262 -8.51 -19.87 -20.21
N THR A 263 -7.88 -19.03 -19.39
CA THR A 263 -6.72 -18.20 -19.79
C THR A 263 -5.48 -19.06 -20.01
N VAL A 264 -5.20 -20.02 -19.11
CA VAL A 264 -4.08 -20.96 -19.26
C VAL A 264 -4.27 -21.87 -20.47
N SER A 265 -5.48 -22.36 -20.72
CA SER A 265 -5.78 -23.18 -21.91
C SER A 265 -5.64 -22.39 -23.23
N ARG A 266 -5.99 -21.09 -23.23
CA ARG A 266 -5.78 -20.21 -24.40
C ARG A 266 -4.31 -19.90 -24.65
N ASN A 267 -3.51 -19.72 -23.60
CA ASN A 267 -2.08 -19.44 -23.72
C ASN A 267 -1.22 -20.71 -23.87
N GLY A 268 -1.82 -21.90 -23.72
CA GLY A 268 -1.18 -23.21 -23.88
C GLY A 268 -0.85 -23.60 -25.33
N SER A 269 -1.26 -22.79 -26.31
CA SER A 269 -0.83 -22.91 -27.71
C SER A 269 -0.02 -21.67 -28.14
N GLY A 270 1.23 -21.61 -27.68
CA GLY A 270 2.26 -20.71 -28.22
C GLY A 270 2.16 -19.25 -27.79
N LEU A 271 2.96 -18.87 -26.79
CA LEU A 271 4.00 -17.83 -26.88
C LEU A 271 4.71 -17.73 -25.52
N LYS A 272 6.03 -17.89 -25.56
CA LYS A 272 6.93 -17.50 -24.47
C LYS A 272 6.62 -16.04 -24.11
N ASN A 273 6.61 -15.74 -22.81
CA ASN A 273 6.59 -14.39 -22.26
C ASN A 273 7.25 -13.40 -23.22
N THR A 274 6.45 -12.55 -23.85
CA THR A 274 6.97 -11.37 -24.52
C THR A 274 7.74 -10.58 -23.45
N PRO A 275 9.03 -10.28 -23.65
CA PRO A 275 9.71 -9.39 -22.74
C PRO A 275 8.95 -8.06 -22.81
N ARG A 276 8.42 -7.61 -21.67
CA ARG A 276 7.93 -6.23 -21.52
C ARG A 276 9.03 -5.34 -22.11
N PHE A 277 8.68 -4.58 -23.15
CA PHE A 277 9.60 -3.65 -23.79
C PHE A 277 10.22 -2.79 -22.68
N LYS A 278 11.51 -2.94 -22.44
CA LYS A 278 12.26 -2.00 -21.61
C LYS A 278 12.08 -0.65 -22.29
N ARG A 279 11.26 0.24 -21.72
CA ARG A 279 11.26 1.65 -22.11
C ARG A 279 12.72 2.10 -22.01
N ARG A 280 13.28 2.48 -23.15
CA ARG A 280 14.71 2.80 -23.29
C ARG A 280 14.94 4.03 -22.41
N ARG A 281 15.57 3.87 -21.24
CA ARG A 281 16.01 4.99 -20.39
C ARG A 281 16.91 5.89 -21.26
N VAL A 282 16.37 6.99 -21.76
CA VAL A 282 17.18 8.03 -22.40
C VAL A 282 18.00 8.68 -21.29
N ARG A 283 19.28 8.31 -21.20
CA ARG A 283 20.25 9.02 -20.36
C ARG A 283 20.38 10.46 -20.88
N ARG A 284 19.56 11.39 -20.38
CA ARG A 284 19.92 12.81 -20.40
C ARG A 284 21.01 13.04 -19.34
N ARG A 285 22.26 12.82 -19.72
CA ARG A 285 23.39 13.40 -19.00
C ARG A 285 23.43 14.90 -19.31
N ARG A 286 22.94 15.72 -18.41
CA ARG A 286 23.49 17.06 -18.15
C ARG A 286 23.67 17.16 -16.64
N MET A 287 24.90 17.01 -16.18
CA MET A 287 25.27 17.32 -14.80
C MET A 287 25.25 18.84 -14.67
N GLU A 288 24.36 19.37 -13.85
CA GLU A 288 24.52 20.71 -13.27
C GLU A 288 25.15 20.51 -11.89
N THR A 289 26.46 20.74 -11.79
CA THR A 289 27.14 20.79 -10.49
C THR A 289 26.79 22.13 -9.84
N ILE A 290 25.93 22.12 -8.84
CA ILE A 290 25.61 23.29 -8.01
C ILE A 290 26.58 23.28 -6.83
N VAL A 291 27.48 24.27 -6.76
CA VAL A 291 28.38 24.48 -5.61
C VAL A 291 27.79 25.60 -4.76
N PHE A 292 27.46 25.31 -3.50
CA PHE A 292 27.00 26.30 -2.54
C PHE A 292 28.20 26.96 -1.85
N LEU A 293 28.37 28.27 -2.04
CA LEU A 293 29.14 29.15 -1.16
C LEU A 293 28.24 30.31 -0.74
N ASP A 294 28.42 30.79 0.48
CA ASP A 294 27.49 31.64 1.24
C ASP A 294 26.63 32.64 0.44
N LYS A 295 25.31 32.45 0.58
CA LYS A 295 24.19 33.39 0.35
C LYS A 295 23.92 33.99 -1.03
N GLU A 296 24.54 33.57 -2.14
CA GLU A 296 24.01 33.88 -3.49
C GLU A 296 24.23 32.72 -4.50
N VAL A 297 23.23 32.46 -5.37
CA VAL A 297 23.27 31.40 -6.40
C VAL A 297 23.74 32.00 -7.73
N PHE A 298 24.92 31.59 -8.21
CA PHE A 298 25.39 31.87 -9.57
C PHE A 298 25.41 30.60 -10.41
N ALA A 299 24.64 30.59 -11.52
CA ALA A 299 24.75 29.58 -12.56
C ALA A 299 25.57 30.17 -13.73
N SER A 300 26.86 29.82 -13.83
CA SER A 300 27.68 30.21 -14.99
C SER A 300 27.70 29.08 -16.03
N ARG A 301 27.27 29.40 -17.26
CA ARG A 301 27.46 28.55 -18.44
C ARG A 301 28.80 28.91 -19.05
N ILE A 302 29.78 28.00 -18.97
CA ILE A 302 31.04 28.14 -19.72
C ILE A 302 30.84 27.42 -21.06
N SER A 303 30.78 28.20 -22.13
CA SER A 303 30.84 27.73 -23.52
C SER A 303 32.27 27.88 -24.04
N ASN A 304 32.89 26.78 -24.48
CA ASN A 304 34.10 26.83 -25.30
C ASN A 304 33.74 26.61 -26.79
N PRO A 305 34.39 27.33 -27.73
CA PRO A 305 34.04 27.32 -29.15
C PRO A 305 35.00 26.43 -29.96
N SER A 306 34.44 25.54 -30.78
CA SER A 306 34.99 25.05 -32.06
C SER A 306 34.28 23.74 -32.43
N ASP A 307 33.39 23.80 -33.42
CA ASP A 307 33.51 23.00 -34.64
C ASP A 307 32.28 23.27 -35.53
N ASP A 308 32.58 23.87 -36.67
CA ASP A 308 31.70 24.07 -37.81
C ASP A 308 31.33 22.70 -38.41
N ASN A 309 30.04 22.38 -38.47
CA ASN A 309 29.44 21.55 -39.51
C ASN A 309 27.92 21.70 -39.45
N SER A 310 27.39 22.71 -40.14
CA SER A 310 25.94 22.93 -40.29
C SER A 310 25.55 22.78 -41.76
N CYS A 311 24.93 21.66 -42.14
CA CYS A 311 23.91 21.65 -43.19
C CYS A 311 23.10 20.33 -43.36
N GLU A 312 23.35 19.25 -42.61
CA GLU A 312 22.61 17.98 -42.82
C GLU A 312 21.69 17.56 -41.65
N ASP A 313 21.84 18.11 -40.43
CA ASP A 313 21.02 17.70 -39.26
C ASP A 313 19.62 18.34 -39.19
N LEU A 314 19.36 19.42 -39.95
CA LEU A 314 18.07 20.16 -39.89
C LEU A 314 16.96 19.57 -40.77
N GLU A 315 17.29 18.60 -41.64
CA GLU A 315 16.30 17.87 -42.46
C GLU A 315 15.91 16.50 -41.86
N GLU A 316 16.77 15.88 -41.04
CA GLU A 316 16.40 14.66 -40.29
C GLU A 316 15.52 14.97 -39.08
N GLU A 317 15.77 16.05 -38.31
CA GLU A 317 14.88 16.44 -37.20
C GLU A 317 13.46 16.79 -37.68
N ARG A 318 13.33 17.34 -38.89
CA ARG A 318 12.03 17.75 -39.45
C ARG A 318 11.22 16.57 -40.00
N ARG A 319 11.87 15.48 -40.41
CA ARG A 319 11.21 14.23 -40.82
C ARG A 319 10.83 13.35 -39.64
N GLU A 320 11.56 13.40 -38.52
CA GLU A 320 11.19 12.68 -37.30
C GLU A 320 10.05 13.35 -36.50
N GLU A 321 9.82 14.66 -36.66
CA GLU A 321 8.69 15.36 -36.04
C GLU A 321 7.34 15.10 -36.74
N GLU A 322 7.33 14.85 -38.06
CA GLU A 322 6.08 14.59 -38.80
C GLU A 322 5.57 13.13 -38.68
N GLU A 323 6.42 12.16 -38.32
CA GLU A 323 6.03 10.74 -38.20
C GLU A 323 5.52 10.35 -36.79
N LYS A 324 5.50 11.29 -35.82
CA LYS A 324 5.10 11.03 -34.41
C LYS A 324 3.78 11.66 -33.98
N THR A 325 2.83 11.80 -34.89
CA THR A 325 1.44 12.16 -34.54
C THR A 325 0.44 11.06 -34.89
N LEU A 326 0.73 9.83 -34.47
CA LEU A 326 -0.32 8.85 -34.21
C LEU A 326 -0.73 9.00 -32.74
N PRO A 327 -2.01 9.27 -32.43
CA PRO A 327 -2.45 9.33 -31.04
C PRO A 327 -2.15 7.97 -30.40
N GLU A 328 -1.31 7.96 -29.36
CA GLU A 328 -1.19 6.79 -28.48
C GLU A 328 -2.61 6.40 -28.07
N ALA A 329 -3.05 5.23 -28.55
CA ALA A 329 -4.32 4.68 -28.14
C ALA A 329 -4.30 4.62 -26.61
N LYS A 330 -5.19 5.38 -25.96
CA LYS A 330 -5.41 5.24 -24.51
C LYS A 330 -5.55 3.74 -24.24
N PRO A 331 -4.76 3.16 -23.32
CA PRO A 331 -4.91 1.75 -23.01
C PRO A 331 -6.38 1.49 -22.69
N GLU A 332 -6.99 0.55 -23.40
CA GLU A 332 -8.38 0.17 -23.14
C GLU A 332 -8.52 -0.13 -21.64
N PRO A 333 -9.60 0.34 -21.00
CA PRO A 333 -9.78 0.12 -19.58
C PRO A 333 -9.72 -1.38 -19.29
N PRO A 334 -8.99 -1.80 -18.24
CA PRO A 334 -8.78 -3.22 -17.96
C PRO A 334 -10.12 -3.94 -17.85
N VAL A 335 -10.32 -4.97 -18.68
CA VAL A 335 -11.57 -5.72 -18.70
C VAL A 335 -11.73 -6.51 -17.40
N ASN A 336 -12.79 -6.23 -16.64
CA ASN A 336 -13.15 -6.99 -15.45
C ASN A 336 -13.83 -8.31 -15.84
N PHE A 337 -13.01 -9.34 -16.08
CA PHE A 337 -13.48 -10.66 -16.50
C PHE A 337 -14.41 -11.34 -15.48
N LEU A 338 -14.19 -11.12 -14.18
CA LEU A 338 -15.05 -11.67 -13.13
C LEU A 338 -16.47 -11.11 -13.30
N ARG A 339 -16.58 -9.79 -13.47
CA ARG A 339 -17.85 -9.13 -13.66
C ARG A 339 -18.58 -9.61 -14.91
N GLN A 340 -17.89 -9.65 -16.05
CA GLN A 340 -18.49 -10.15 -17.30
C GLN A 340 -19.02 -11.57 -17.15
N LYS A 341 -18.24 -12.45 -16.47
CA LYS A 341 -18.65 -13.83 -16.23
C LYS A 341 -19.86 -13.90 -15.29
N VAL A 342 -19.91 -13.10 -14.22
CA VAL A 342 -21.07 -13.05 -13.30
C VAL A 342 -22.32 -12.58 -14.04
N LEU A 343 -22.23 -11.55 -14.87
CA LEU A 343 -23.39 -11.02 -15.59
C LEU A 343 -23.94 -11.96 -16.67
N SER A 344 -23.09 -12.82 -17.25
CA SER A 344 -23.51 -13.81 -18.24
C SER A 344 -24.15 -15.07 -17.63
N LEU A 345 -24.07 -15.25 -16.30
CA LEU A 345 -24.73 -16.38 -15.64
C LEU A 345 -26.26 -16.27 -15.73
N PRO A 346 -26.98 -17.40 -15.86
CA PRO A 346 -28.44 -17.46 -15.85
C PRO A 346 -29.00 -17.32 -14.41
N LEU A 347 -28.58 -16.27 -13.70
CA LEU A 347 -29.01 -15.94 -12.34
C LEU A 347 -29.94 -14.71 -12.35
N PRO A 348 -30.88 -14.60 -11.39
CA PRO A 348 -31.62 -13.37 -11.15
C PRO A 348 -30.69 -12.19 -10.84
N ASP A 349 -31.07 -10.98 -11.26
CA ASP A 349 -30.26 -9.77 -11.08
C ASP A 349 -29.88 -9.48 -9.62
N PRO A 350 -30.74 -9.68 -8.60
CA PRO A 350 -30.34 -9.51 -7.21
C PRO A 350 -29.14 -10.37 -6.78
N LEU A 351 -29.02 -11.59 -7.31
CA LEU A 351 -27.88 -12.46 -7.03
C LEU A 351 -26.63 -12.02 -7.78
N LYS A 352 -26.77 -11.53 -9.02
CA LYS A 352 -25.65 -10.93 -9.77
C LYS A 352 -25.09 -9.72 -9.03
N TYR A 353 -25.95 -8.80 -8.61
CA TYR A 353 -25.53 -7.64 -7.82
C TYR A 353 -24.90 -8.06 -6.49
N TYR A 354 -25.47 -9.03 -5.79
CA TYR A 354 -24.88 -9.56 -4.56
C TYR A 354 -23.47 -10.12 -4.79
N LEU A 355 -23.23 -10.86 -5.87
CA LEU A 355 -21.91 -11.39 -6.25
C LEU A 355 -20.91 -10.29 -6.63
N LEU A 356 -21.39 -9.12 -7.04
CA LEU A 356 -20.59 -7.95 -7.42
C LEU A 356 -20.51 -6.89 -6.32
N TYR A 357 -20.89 -7.23 -5.07
CA TYR A 357 -20.91 -6.28 -3.96
C TYR A 357 -21.77 -5.03 -4.25
N TYR A 358 -22.84 -5.20 -5.03
CA TYR A 358 -23.75 -4.13 -5.45
C TYR A 358 -23.07 -2.97 -6.19
N ARG A 359 -21.93 -3.23 -6.83
CA ARG A 359 -21.20 -2.25 -7.63
C ARG A 359 -21.84 -2.10 -9.01
N GLU A 360 -22.02 -0.86 -9.45
CA GLU A 360 -22.66 -0.54 -10.73
C GLU A 360 -21.68 -0.52 -11.92
N LYS A 361 -20.41 -0.20 -11.67
CA LYS A 361 -19.32 -0.19 -12.68
C LYS A 361 -19.23 -1.48 -13.43
#